data_AF-A0A1E1X8E4-F1
#
_entry.id   AF-A0A1E1X8E4-F1
#
_cell.length_a   1.000
_cell.length_b   1.000
_cell.length_c   1.000
_cell.angle_alpha   90.00
_cell.angle_beta   90.00
_cell.angle_gamma   90.00
#
_symmetry.space_group_name_H-M   'P 1'
#
loop_
_entity.id
_entity.type
_entity.pdbx_description
1 polymer ?
#
loop_
_entity_poly.entity_id
_entity_poly.type
_entity_poly.pdbx_seq_one_letter_code
_entity_poly.pdbx_strand_id
1 'polypeptide(L)'
;HDCEKATKSSPAAPANDLLHIVRGEDINDVPTSYVVNGIKPHEFPVIGTYVDKRVVPGFRYIVRVNRTSRFLFGGRPLRLESVGRGYGKRITFEAPPGGLNENDNFFYSDTIAQGYGFAPIAVQVGDRFRVQDSQGDTCGDLVLDELVGEQTELSSDVVKEDGSIIKEIAVDFHARFVCVNNKLLDRQLVWNKVRLSAVAKLVKPRRATEARLDKLLLKNCPLAGYELVPFSRKTADNEE
;
A
#
# COMPACT_ATOMS: atom_id res chain seq x y z
N HIS A 1 47.33 -1.42 -29.15
CA HIS A 1 46.02 -1.17 -29.78
C HIS A 1 44.99 -2.01 -29.07
N ASP A 2 44.27 -1.36 -28.16
CA ASP A 2 43.13 -1.90 -27.43
C ASP A 2 42.00 -2.28 -28.40
N CYS A 3 41.39 -3.43 -28.18
CA CYS A 3 40.14 -3.81 -28.84
C CYS A 3 39.16 -4.22 -27.73
N GLU A 4 38.25 -3.31 -27.41
CA GLU A 4 37.19 -3.45 -26.41
C GLU A 4 36.28 -4.64 -26.72
N LYS A 5 36.07 -5.50 -25.71
CA LYS A 5 34.99 -6.50 -25.70
C LYS A 5 33.67 -5.79 -25.36
N ALA A 6 32.83 -5.60 -26.37
CA ALA A 6 31.43 -5.23 -26.16
C ALA A 6 30.64 -6.43 -25.59
N THR A 7 30.36 -6.41 -24.29
CA THR A 7 29.37 -7.30 -23.65
C THR A 7 27.98 -6.93 -24.14
N LYS A 8 27.36 -7.83 -24.91
CA LYS A 8 25.94 -7.77 -25.29
C LYS A 8 25.07 -7.87 -24.03
N SER A 9 24.37 -6.80 -23.71
CA SER A 9 23.27 -6.81 -22.73
C SER A 9 22.15 -7.70 -23.25
N SER A 10 21.76 -8.70 -22.46
CA SER A 10 20.60 -9.55 -22.72
C SER A 10 19.33 -8.69 -22.78
N PRO A 11 18.41 -8.92 -23.73
CA PRO A 11 17.17 -8.15 -23.80
C PRO A 11 16.28 -8.49 -22.60
N ALA A 12 15.90 -7.46 -21.84
CA ALA A 12 14.91 -7.57 -20.79
C ALA A 12 13.62 -8.20 -21.34
N ALA A 13 13.06 -9.15 -20.60
CA ALA A 13 11.79 -9.80 -20.94
C ALA A 13 10.73 -8.72 -21.27
N PRO A 14 9.85 -8.95 -22.27
CA PRO A 14 8.84 -7.98 -22.64
C PRO A 14 7.95 -7.71 -21.43
N ALA A 15 8.08 -6.50 -20.87
CA ALA A 15 7.10 -5.98 -19.92
C ALA A 15 5.75 -6.10 -20.61
N ASN A 16 4.81 -6.80 -19.97
CA ASN A 16 3.46 -6.99 -20.48
C ASN A 16 2.77 -5.62 -20.45
N ASP A 17 3.02 -4.80 -21.46
CA ASP A 17 2.62 -3.40 -21.56
C ASP A 17 1.18 -3.35 -22.07
N LEU A 18 0.28 -3.91 -21.25
CA LEU A 18 -1.14 -3.96 -21.54
C LEU A 18 -1.66 -2.52 -21.72
N LEU A 19 -2.25 -2.28 -22.88
CA LEU A 19 -2.92 -1.02 -23.19
C LEU A 19 -4.28 -1.02 -22.50
N HIS A 20 -4.47 -0.09 -21.58
CA HIS A 20 -5.71 0.14 -20.86
C HIS A 20 -6.33 1.47 -21.30
N ILE A 21 -7.60 1.46 -21.69
CA ILE A 21 -8.35 2.69 -21.93
C ILE A 21 -9.10 3.01 -20.65
N VAL A 22 -8.85 4.18 -20.07
CA VAL A 22 -9.55 4.67 -18.89
C VAL A 22 -10.35 5.92 -19.25
N ARG A 23 -11.58 6.00 -18.74
CA ARG A 23 -12.50 7.09 -19.09
C ARG A 23 -13.08 7.75 -17.85
N GLY A 24 -13.19 9.07 -17.89
CA GLY A 24 -13.76 9.82 -16.77
C GLY A 24 -15.24 9.50 -16.54
N GLU A 25 -15.98 9.14 -17.59
CA GLU A 25 -17.37 8.68 -17.48
C GLU A 25 -17.51 7.43 -16.59
N ASP A 26 -16.52 6.52 -16.63
CA ASP A 26 -16.52 5.31 -15.81
C ASP A 26 -16.48 5.63 -14.31
N ILE A 27 -15.97 6.81 -13.94
CA ILE A 27 -15.85 7.30 -12.57
C ILE A 27 -16.81 8.43 -12.23
N ASN A 28 -17.81 8.70 -13.08
CA ASN A 28 -18.75 9.82 -12.97
C ASN A 28 -18.05 11.20 -12.93
N ASP A 29 -16.96 11.37 -13.67
CA ASP A 29 -16.23 12.61 -13.84
C ASP A 29 -16.32 13.11 -15.31
N VAL A 30 -15.57 14.14 -15.67
CA VAL A 30 -15.53 14.72 -17.03
C VAL A 30 -15.28 13.62 -18.09
N PRO A 31 -16.03 13.58 -19.21
CA PRO A 31 -15.97 12.49 -20.20
C PRO A 31 -14.73 12.53 -21.12
N THR A 32 -13.56 12.47 -20.51
CA THR A 32 -12.24 12.34 -21.17
C THR A 32 -11.86 10.87 -21.29
N SER A 33 -11.02 10.53 -22.26
CA SER A 33 -10.47 9.19 -22.45
C SER A 33 -8.95 9.25 -22.53
N TYR A 34 -8.27 8.34 -21.84
CA TYR A 34 -6.82 8.21 -21.85
C TYR A 34 -6.41 6.79 -22.19
N VAL A 35 -5.39 6.65 -23.04
CA VAL A 35 -4.72 5.38 -23.29
C VAL A 35 -3.53 5.30 -22.32
N VAL A 36 -3.59 4.34 -21.40
CA VAL A 36 -2.61 4.15 -20.34
C VAL A 36 -1.94 2.79 -20.53
N ASN A 37 -0.61 2.77 -20.49
CA ASN A 37 0.20 1.56 -20.46
C ASN A 37 1.27 1.68 -19.36
N GLY A 38 1.96 0.60 -19.04
CA GLY A 38 3.07 0.60 -18.07
C GLY A 38 2.65 0.69 -16.60
N ILE A 39 1.35 0.59 -16.30
CA ILE A 39 0.83 0.46 -14.94
C ILE A 39 1.10 -0.97 -14.46
N LYS A 40 1.66 -1.12 -13.27
CA LYS A 40 1.93 -2.45 -12.71
C LYS A 40 0.65 -3.08 -12.17
N PRO A 41 0.55 -4.42 -12.07
CA PRO A 41 -0.67 -5.09 -11.60
C PRO A 41 -1.20 -4.65 -10.24
N HIS A 42 -0.31 -4.19 -9.34
CA HIS A 42 -0.66 -3.73 -8.00
C HIS A 42 -0.95 -2.22 -7.92
N GLU A 43 -0.84 -1.49 -9.04
CA GLU A 43 -0.97 -0.03 -9.08
C GLU A 43 -2.30 0.41 -9.69
N PHE A 44 -2.74 1.60 -9.28
CA PHE A 44 -3.93 2.25 -9.80
C PHE A 44 -3.57 3.46 -10.66
N PRO A 45 -4.14 3.61 -11.87
CA PRO A 45 -3.84 4.72 -12.76
C PRO A 45 -4.44 6.04 -12.25
N VAL A 46 -3.63 7.09 -12.31
CA VAL A 46 -4.04 8.49 -12.13
C VAL A 46 -3.46 9.32 -13.28
N ILE A 47 -4.32 9.93 -14.09
CA ILE A 47 -3.92 10.66 -15.30
C ILE A 47 -4.97 11.71 -15.69
N GLY A 48 -4.53 12.95 -15.88
CA GLY A 48 -5.43 14.03 -16.29
C GLY A 48 -6.61 14.17 -15.33
N THR A 49 -7.83 14.11 -15.85
CA THR A 49 -9.07 14.09 -15.03
C THR A 49 -9.37 12.73 -14.40
N TYR A 50 -8.78 11.64 -14.88
CA TYR A 50 -9.07 10.29 -14.40
C TYR A 50 -8.27 9.95 -13.15
N VAL A 51 -8.97 9.59 -12.08
CA VAL A 51 -8.42 9.03 -10.85
C VAL A 51 -9.16 7.71 -10.60
N ASP A 52 -8.44 6.59 -10.60
CA ASP A 52 -9.04 5.27 -10.33
C ASP A 52 -9.84 5.30 -9.01
N LYS A 53 -11.04 4.71 -9.01
CA LYS A 53 -11.97 4.70 -7.86
C LYS A 53 -11.36 4.11 -6.60
N ARG A 54 -10.34 3.26 -6.73
CA ARG A 54 -9.60 2.66 -5.63
C ARG A 54 -8.59 3.62 -5.01
N VAL A 55 -8.31 4.77 -5.63
CA VAL A 55 -7.49 5.84 -5.03
C VAL A 55 -8.39 6.70 -4.12
N VAL A 56 -8.39 6.38 -2.83
CA VAL A 56 -9.32 6.95 -1.85
C VAL A 56 -8.54 7.71 -0.78
N PRO A 57 -8.89 8.97 -0.48
CA PRO A 57 -8.29 9.70 0.63
C PRO A 57 -8.39 8.95 1.96
N GLY A 58 -7.40 9.12 2.83
CA GLY A 58 -7.25 8.46 4.11
C GLY A 58 -6.46 7.15 4.06
N PHE A 59 -6.20 6.59 2.87
CA PHE A 59 -5.33 5.41 2.69
C PHE A 59 -3.91 5.84 2.29
N ARG A 60 -2.93 4.96 2.51
CA ARG A 60 -1.52 5.20 2.16
C ARG A 60 -1.19 4.64 0.78
N TYR A 61 -0.38 5.38 0.05
CA TYR A 61 0.10 5.00 -1.27
C TYR A 61 1.57 5.36 -1.46
N ILE A 62 2.26 4.55 -2.28
CA ILE A 62 3.50 4.95 -2.95
C ILE A 62 3.12 5.39 -4.37
N VAL A 63 3.68 6.53 -4.82
CA VAL A 63 3.35 7.10 -6.13
C VAL A 63 4.54 6.96 -7.06
N ARG A 64 4.39 6.15 -8.11
CA ARG A 64 5.35 6.01 -9.19
C ARG A 64 4.96 6.90 -10.37
N VAL A 65 5.94 7.59 -10.96
CA VAL A 65 5.75 8.26 -12.24
C VAL A 65 5.66 7.19 -13.32
N ASN A 66 4.54 7.12 -14.03
CA ASN A 66 4.26 6.01 -14.92
C ASN A 66 5.35 5.88 -16.01
N ARG A 67 5.61 4.64 -16.46
CA ARG A 67 6.68 4.25 -17.40
C ARG A 67 8.11 4.64 -16.97
N THR A 68 8.31 5.00 -15.71
CA THR A 68 9.64 5.24 -15.14
C THR A 68 9.85 4.42 -13.87
N SER A 69 11.10 4.39 -13.39
CA SER A 69 11.48 3.91 -12.05
C SER A 69 11.43 5.02 -10.98
N ARG A 70 11.05 6.24 -11.35
CA ARG A 70 11.00 7.37 -10.43
C ARG A 70 9.75 7.31 -9.57
N PHE A 71 9.95 7.51 -8.26
CA PHE A 71 8.87 7.69 -7.30
C PHE A 71 8.80 9.15 -6.84
N LEU A 72 7.58 9.64 -6.63
CA LEU A 72 7.39 10.93 -5.96
C LEU A 72 7.68 10.77 -4.46
N PHE A 73 7.98 11.89 -3.80
CA PHE A 73 8.18 11.96 -2.35
C PHE A 73 9.24 11.00 -1.79
N GLY A 74 10.23 10.64 -2.62
CA GLY A 74 11.29 9.69 -2.25
C GLY A 74 10.82 8.24 -2.13
N GLY A 75 9.66 7.89 -2.71
CA GLY A 75 9.08 6.55 -2.59
C GLY A 75 8.48 6.26 -1.21
N ARG A 76 8.28 7.29 -0.38
CA ARG A 76 7.68 7.13 0.94
C ARG A 76 6.19 6.77 0.81
N PRO A 77 5.68 5.84 1.65
CA PRO A 77 4.26 5.53 1.71
C PRO A 77 3.52 6.63 2.48
N LEU A 78 2.86 7.52 1.76
CA LEU A 78 2.18 8.68 2.35
C LEU A 78 0.66 8.51 2.32
N ARG A 79 -0.02 8.98 3.36
CA ARG A 79 -1.48 9.06 3.41
C ARG A 79 -1.98 10.10 2.42
N LEU A 80 -2.87 9.69 1.50
CA LEU A 80 -3.57 10.60 0.60
C LEU A 80 -4.57 11.43 1.41
N GLU A 81 -4.47 12.76 1.42
CA GLU A 81 -5.38 13.63 2.16
C GLU A 81 -6.55 14.10 1.33
N SER A 82 -6.30 14.44 0.06
CA SER A 82 -7.35 14.91 -0.83
C SER A 82 -7.02 14.71 -2.30
N VAL A 83 -8.09 14.58 -3.09
CA VAL A 83 -8.09 14.66 -4.55
C VAL A 83 -8.90 15.90 -4.90
N GLY A 84 -8.23 16.91 -5.47
CA GLY A 84 -8.84 18.17 -5.85
C GLY A 84 -9.86 18.01 -6.97
N ARG A 85 -10.79 18.97 -7.07
CA ARG A 85 -11.75 19.07 -8.18
C ARG A 85 -11.10 19.79 -9.38
N GLY A 86 -11.74 19.72 -10.55
CA GLY A 86 -11.27 20.39 -11.79
C GLY A 86 -10.65 19.43 -12.80
N TYR A 87 -9.97 19.97 -13.82
CA TYR A 87 -9.37 19.17 -14.90
C TYR A 87 -8.04 18.54 -14.48
N GLY A 88 -7.08 19.37 -14.06
CA GLY A 88 -5.88 18.92 -13.34
C GLY A 88 -6.21 18.71 -11.87
N LYS A 89 -6.40 17.46 -11.44
CA LYS A 89 -6.73 17.14 -10.04
C LYS A 89 -5.48 17.37 -9.19
N ARG A 90 -5.57 18.29 -8.23
CA ARG A 90 -4.51 18.45 -7.23
C ARG A 90 -4.54 17.28 -6.26
N ILE A 91 -3.55 16.41 -6.32
CA ILE A 91 -3.39 15.28 -5.41
C ILE A 91 -2.52 15.73 -4.24
N THR A 92 -3.07 15.69 -3.02
CA THR A 92 -2.37 16.16 -1.81
C THR A 92 -2.20 15.01 -0.82
N PHE A 93 -0.98 14.81 -0.33
CA PHE A 93 -0.61 13.81 0.67
C PHE A 93 -0.28 14.48 2.01
N GLU A 94 -0.19 13.65 3.05
CA GLU A 94 0.16 14.11 4.41
C GLU A 94 1.45 14.91 4.42
N ALA A 95 1.43 16.01 5.17
CA ALA A 95 2.57 16.88 5.33
C ALA A 95 3.76 16.12 5.95
N PRO A 96 5.02 16.49 5.63
CA PRO A 96 6.16 15.96 6.35
C PRO A 96 6.08 16.34 7.84
N PRO A 97 6.74 15.59 8.74
CA PRO A 97 6.80 15.97 10.16
C PRO A 97 7.25 17.42 10.34
N GLY A 98 6.48 18.21 11.11
CA GLY A 98 6.73 19.64 11.32
C GLY A 98 6.29 20.57 10.17
N GLY A 99 5.86 20.04 9.03
CA GLY A 99 5.49 20.81 7.82
C GLY A 99 4.02 21.23 7.74
N LEU A 100 3.34 21.48 8.87
CA LEU A 100 1.90 21.79 8.86
C LEU A 100 1.57 23.07 8.08
N ASN A 101 2.48 24.04 8.06
CA ASN A 101 2.30 25.31 7.34
C ASN A 101 2.90 25.30 5.93
N GLU A 102 3.73 24.29 5.60
CA GLU A 102 4.47 24.18 4.35
C GLU A 102 4.40 22.72 3.88
N ASN A 103 3.31 22.37 3.19
CA ASN A 103 3.11 21.03 2.63
C ASN A 103 3.38 21.01 1.13
N ASP A 104 4.58 20.56 0.77
CA ASP A 104 5.00 20.33 -0.61
C ASP A 104 4.67 18.92 -1.13
N ASN A 105 4.00 18.08 -0.33
CA ASN A 105 3.60 16.74 -0.74
C ASN A 105 2.33 16.76 -1.60
N PHE A 106 2.35 17.52 -2.71
CA PHE A 106 1.26 17.54 -3.69
C PHE A 106 1.78 17.60 -5.13
N PHE A 107 0.91 17.24 -6.07
CA PHE A 107 1.13 17.41 -7.51
C PHE A 107 -0.20 17.50 -8.25
N TYR A 108 -0.16 17.82 -9.54
CA TYR A 108 -1.35 17.78 -10.40
C TYR A 108 -1.32 16.55 -11.30
N SER A 109 -2.45 15.85 -11.40
CA SER A 109 -2.60 14.59 -12.15
C SER A 109 -2.34 14.70 -13.66
N ASP A 110 -2.29 15.91 -14.22
CA ASP A 110 -1.98 16.22 -15.62
C ASP A 110 -0.54 16.72 -15.85
N THR A 111 0.28 16.83 -14.79
CA THR A 111 1.68 17.30 -14.91
C THR A 111 2.51 16.38 -15.80
N ILE A 112 2.23 15.07 -15.76
CA ILE A 112 2.93 14.05 -16.55
C ILE A 112 1.95 13.43 -17.53
N ALA A 113 2.25 13.52 -18.83
CA ALA A 113 1.38 13.03 -19.90
C ALA A 113 1.10 11.52 -19.81
N GLN A 114 2.03 10.74 -19.26
CA GLN A 114 1.87 9.30 -19.05
C GLN A 114 1.11 8.95 -17.76
N GLY A 115 0.84 9.92 -16.89
CA GLY A 115 0.20 9.73 -15.60
C GLY A 115 1.09 9.09 -14.53
N TYR A 116 0.43 8.50 -13.54
CA TYR A 116 1.03 7.95 -12.33
C TYR A 116 0.43 6.59 -11.97
N GLY A 117 1.24 5.75 -11.33
CA GLY A 117 0.80 4.49 -10.72
C GLY A 117 0.78 4.63 -9.19
N PHE A 118 -0.36 4.38 -8.58
CA PHE A 118 -0.54 4.42 -7.12
C PHE A 118 -0.54 3.00 -6.55
N ALA A 119 0.48 2.63 -5.81
CA ALA A 119 0.57 1.35 -5.12
C ALA A 119 0.01 1.49 -3.68
N PRO A 120 -1.01 0.72 -3.27
CA PRO A 120 -1.60 0.84 -1.94
C PRO A 120 -0.71 0.19 -0.87
N ILE A 121 -0.72 0.73 0.35
CA ILE A 121 0.14 0.27 1.45
C ILE A 121 -0.69 0.02 2.71
N ALA A 122 -0.71 -1.23 3.17
CA ALA A 122 -1.36 -1.64 4.42
C ALA A 122 -0.38 -1.72 5.60
N VAL A 123 0.84 -2.20 5.36
CA VAL A 123 1.88 -2.39 6.38
C VAL A 123 3.25 -1.94 5.92
N GLN A 124 4.16 -1.72 6.86
CA GLN A 124 5.54 -1.28 6.63
C GLN A 124 6.52 -2.08 7.50
N VAL A 125 7.79 -2.09 7.07
CA VAL A 125 8.88 -2.64 7.89
C VAL A 125 8.94 -1.91 9.23
N GLY A 126 9.09 -2.68 10.31
CA GLY A 126 9.08 -2.20 11.68
C GLY A 126 7.70 -2.20 12.35
N ASP A 127 6.61 -2.42 11.60
CA ASP A 127 5.29 -2.58 12.20
C ASP A 127 5.29 -3.79 13.14
N ARG A 128 4.67 -3.61 14.31
CA ARG A 128 4.61 -4.62 15.37
C ARG A 128 3.20 -5.16 15.47
N PHE A 129 3.10 -6.45 15.74
CA PHE A 129 1.82 -7.15 15.82
C PHE A 129 1.78 -8.12 16.99
N ARG A 130 0.60 -8.22 17.59
CA ARG A 130 0.23 -9.29 18.50
C ARG A 130 -0.38 -10.44 17.70
N VAL A 131 0.13 -11.65 17.92
CA VAL A 131 -0.38 -12.87 17.31
C VAL A 131 -1.53 -13.40 18.16
N GLN A 132 -2.68 -13.63 17.55
CA GLN A 132 -3.85 -14.22 18.20
C GLN A 132 -4.29 -15.49 17.48
N ASP A 133 -4.73 -16.49 18.24
CA ASP A 133 -5.31 -17.71 17.68
C ASP A 133 -6.78 -17.52 17.30
N SER A 134 -7.44 -18.59 16.84
CA SER A 134 -8.84 -18.56 16.42
C SER A 134 -9.83 -18.28 17.55
N GLN A 135 -9.40 -18.38 18.82
CA GLN A 135 -10.20 -18.03 19.99
C GLN A 135 -9.93 -16.60 20.48
N GLY A 136 -9.01 -15.87 19.84
CA GLY A 136 -8.58 -14.54 20.24
C GLY A 136 -7.51 -14.53 21.34
N ASP A 137 -7.00 -15.69 21.73
CA ASP A 137 -5.97 -15.76 22.77
C ASP A 137 -4.63 -15.25 22.25
N THR A 138 -3.97 -14.43 23.05
CA THR A 138 -2.65 -13.89 22.71
C THR A 138 -1.59 -14.97 22.77
N CYS A 139 -0.92 -15.20 21.65
CA CYS A 139 0.07 -16.27 21.50
C CYS A 139 1.51 -15.79 21.46
N GLY A 140 1.73 -14.52 21.16
CA GLY A 140 3.06 -13.92 21.07
C GLY A 140 3.01 -12.59 20.36
N ASP A 141 4.17 -11.99 20.16
CA ASP A 141 4.33 -10.73 19.46
C ASP A 141 5.41 -10.89 18.38
N LEU A 142 5.25 -10.19 17.25
CA LEU A 142 6.21 -10.18 16.15
C LEU A 142 6.41 -8.77 15.59
N VAL A 143 7.50 -8.60 14.85
CA VAL A 143 7.80 -7.39 14.07
C VAL A 143 7.98 -7.78 12.61
N LEU A 144 7.39 -6.99 11.71
CA LEU A 144 7.63 -7.10 10.27
C LEU A 144 9.06 -6.65 9.96
N ASP A 145 9.87 -7.57 9.44
CA ASP A 145 11.30 -7.37 9.17
C ASP A 145 11.56 -6.98 7.71
N GLU A 146 10.84 -7.61 6.78
CA GLU A 146 11.05 -7.44 5.34
C GLU A 146 9.74 -7.67 4.58
N LEU A 147 9.41 -6.80 3.62
CA LEU A 147 8.30 -7.04 2.69
C LEU A 147 8.74 -7.95 1.54
N VAL A 148 7.92 -8.92 1.18
CA VAL A 148 8.16 -9.83 0.06
C VAL A 148 7.25 -9.43 -1.09
N GLY A 149 7.80 -8.71 -2.06
CA GLY A 149 7.02 -8.23 -3.20
C GLY A 149 6.10 -7.05 -2.86
N GLU A 150 5.08 -6.87 -3.68
CA GLU A 150 4.22 -5.68 -3.70
C GLU A 150 2.87 -5.98 -3.02
N GLN A 151 2.31 -4.99 -2.35
CA GLN A 151 1.00 -5.11 -1.70
C GLN A 151 -0.12 -4.92 -2.73
N THR A 152 -1.06 -5.86 -2.80
CA THR A 152 -2.09 -5.88 -3.85
C THR A 152 -3.49 -5.82 -3.24
N GLU A 153 -4.29 -4.84 -3.65
CA GLU A 153 -5.69 -4.75 -3.22
C GLU A 153 -6.53 -5.89 -3.82
N LEU A 154 -7.21 -6.63 -2.95
CA LEU A 154 -8.14 -7.70 -3.30
C LEU A 154 -9.57 -7.19 -3.41
N SER A 155 -9.98 -6.30 -2.49
CA SER A 155 -11.29 -5.66 -2.51
C SER A 155 -11.25 -4.26 -1.90
N SER A 156 -12.25 -3.45 -2.25
CA SER A 156 -12.50 -2.12 -1.70
C SER A 156 -14.00 -1.87 -1.67
N ASP A 157 -14.59 -1.97 -0.48
CA ASP A 157 -16.03 -1.96 -0.27
C ASP A 157 -16.46 -0.79 0.63
N VAL A 158 -17.64 -0.22 0.33
CA VAL A 158 -18.30 0.75 1.21
C VAL A 158 -19.39 0.02 2.00
N VAL A 159 -19.27 0.01 3.32
CA VAL A 159 -20.26 -0.58 4.23
C VAL A 159 -21.52 0.28 4.17
N LYS A 160 -22.67 -0.34 3.86
CA LYS A 160 -23.92 0.40 3.59
C LYS A 160 -24.49 1.05 4.85
N GLU A 161 -24.29 0.42 5.99
CA GLU A 161 -24.87 0.80 7.28
C GLU A 161 -24.23 2.08 7.83
N ASP A 162 -22.90 2.17 7.82
CA ASP A 162 -22.17 3.28 8.44
C ASP A 162 -21.37 4.13 7.43
N GLY A 163 -21.25 3.69 6.17
CA GLY A 163 -20.47 4.35 5.12
C GLY A 163 -18.96 4.28 5.33
N SER A 164 -18.47 3.38 6.18
CA SER A 164 -17.05 3.07 6.29
C SER A 164 -16.52 2.43 5.01
N ILE A 165 -15.23 2.63 4.72
CA ILE A 165 -14.55 2.02 3.58
C ILE A 165 -13.63 0.94 4.12
N ILE A 166 -13.81 -0.29 3.64
CA ILE A 166 -12.99 -1.44 3.98
C ILE A 166 -12.15 -1.80 2.76
N LYS A 167 -10.85 -1.99 2.96
CA LYS A 167 -9.97 -2.53 1.94
C LYS A 167 -9.28 -3.79 2.44
N GLU A 168 -9.29 -4.81 1.60
CA GLU A 168 -8.51 -6.01 1.81
C GLU A 168 -7.28 -5.99 0.91
N ILE A 169 -6.09 -6.09 1.49
CA ILE A 169 -4.82 -6.01 0.77
C ILE A 169 -4.00 -7.27 1.06
N ALA A 170 -3.62 -7.99 0.02
CA ALA A 170 -2.69 -9.11 0.11
C ALA A 170 -1.27 -8.59 0.41
N VAL A 171 -0.62 -9.21 1.39
CA VAL A 171 0.74 -8.87 1.82
C VAL A 171 1.50 -10.15 2.12
N ASP A 172 2.71 -10.26 1.56
CA ASP A 172 3.70 -11.26 1.92
C ASP A 172 4.88 -10.58 2.59
N PHE A 173 5.39 -11.16 3.68
CA PHE A 173 6.49 -10.56 4.44
C PHE A 173 7.27 -11.60 5.26
N HIS A 174 8.50 -11.25 5.62
CA HIS A 174 9.22 -11.90 6.70
C HIS A 174 8.97 -11.16 8.01
N ALA A 175 8.79 -11.91 9.08
CA ALA A 175 8.67 -11.40 10.42
C ALA A 175 9.64 -12.11 11.36
N ARG A 176 9.95 -11.42 12.46
CA ARG A 176 10.71 -11.98 13.58
C ARG A 176 9.86 -11.92 14.84
N PHE A 177 9.84 -13.02 15.58
CA PHE A 177 9.16 -13.05 16.87
C PHE A 177 9.94 -12.27 17.92
N VAL A 178 9.21 -11.54 18.76
CA VAL A 178 9.72 -10.84 19.94
C VAL A 178 9.52 -11.71 21.18
N CYS A 179 8.32 -12.28 21.31
CA CYS A 179 7.98 -13.22 22.36
C CYS A 179 6.95 -14.22 21.85
N VAL A 180 6.91 -15.41 22.45
CA VAL A 180 5.97 -16.49 22.13
C VAL A 180 5.58 -17.22 23.40
N ASN A 181 4.36 -17.74 23.44
CA ASN A 181 3.90 -18.65 24.49
C ASN A 181 3.94 -20.12 24.02
N ASN A 182 3.60 -21.02 24.92
CA ASN A 182 3.64 -22.47 24.67
C ASN A 182 2.82 -22.90 23.43
N LYS A 183 1.68 -22.25 23.15
CA LYS A 183 0.83 -22.57 21.99
C LYS A 183 1.56 -22.38 20.65
N LEU A 184 2.46 -21.39 20.56
CA LEU A 184 3.28 -21.21 19.37
C LEU A 184 4.52 -22.10 19.39
N LEU A 185 5.15 -22.32 20.55
CA LEU A 185 6.36 -23.14 20.64
C LEU A 185 6.18 -24.54 20.02
N ASP A 186 4.98 -25.12 20.15
CA ASP A 186 4.63 -26.42 19.57
C ASP A 186 4.64 -26.44 18.02
N ARG A 187 4.64 -25.28 17.36
CA ARG A 187 4.66 -25.15 15.90
C ARG A 187 6.06 -25.29 15.28
N GLN A 188 7.12 -25.42 16.09
CA GLN A 188 8.51 -25.62 15.63
C GLN A 188 8.95 -24.62 14.55
N LEU A 189 8.59 -23.35 14.69
CA LEU A 189 8.90 -22.32 13.71
C LEU A 189 10.35 -21.83 13.80
N VAL A 190 10.86 -21.30 12.69
CA VAL A 190 12.12 -20.56 12.64
C VAL A 190 11.88 -19.15 13.19
N TRP A 191 12.03 -18.98 14.51
CA TRP A 191 11.61 -17.79 15.26
C TRP A 191 12.28 -16.48 14.84
N ASN A 192 13.50 -16.57 14.33
CA ASN A 192 14.30 -15.42 13.91
C ASN A 192 13.90 -14.85 12.54
N LYS A 193 13.24 -15.64 11.68
CA LYS A 193 12.73 -15.20 10.38
C LYS A 193 11.67 -16.17 9.85
N VAL A 194 10.39 -15.83 10.02
CA VAL A 194 9.26 -16.58 9.48
C VAL A 194 8.66 -15.87 8.28
N ARG A 195 8.42 -16.59 7.18
CA ARG A 195 7.69 -16.07 6.03
C ARG A 195 6.19 -16.22 6.27
N LEU A 196 5.46 -15.11 6.17
CA LEU A 196 4.03 -15.03 6.37
C LEU A 196 3.34 -14.45 5.14
N SER A 197 2.14 -14.95 4.88
CA SER A 197 1.25 -14.50 3.83
C SER A 197 -0.09 -14.14 4.48
N ALA A 198 -0.60 -12.95 4.18
CA ALA A 198 -1.73 -12.40 4.90
C ALA A 198 -2.65 -11.55 4.04
N VAL A 199 -3.89 -11.41 4.49
CA VAL A 199 -4.82 -10.38 4.01
C VAL A 199 -4.96 -9.32 5.10
N ALA A 200 -4.44 -8.13 4.84
CA ALA A 200 -4.58 -6.97 5.71
C ALA A 200 -5.96 -6.33 5.49
N LYS A 201 -6.70 -6.13 6.58
CA LYS A 201 -7.99 -5.44 6.56
C LYS A 201 -7.79 -4.02 7.06
N LEU A 202 -7.92 -3.05 6.16
CA LEU A 202 -7.90 -1.62 6.47
C LEU A 202 -9.34 -1.11 6.56
N VAL A 203 -9.62 -0.33 7.60
CA VAL A 203 -10.94 0.27 7.83
C VAL A 203 -10.80 1.77 7.96
N LYS A 204 -11.51 2.51 7.13
CA LYS A 204 -11.67 3.96 7.23
C LYS A 204 -13.12 4.27 7.62
N PRO A 205 -13.38 4.60 8.90
CA PRO A 205 -14.71 5.03 9.32
C PRO A 205 -15.19 6.25 8.53
N ARG A 206 -16.51 6.40 8.39
CA ARG A 206 -17.09 7.57 7.73
C ARG A 206 -16.67 8.84 8.49
N ARG A 207 -16.19 9.84 7.76
CA ARG A 207 -15.61 11.11 8.27
C ARG A 207 -14.24 11.00 8.94
N ALA A 208 -13.68 9.82 9.15
CA ALA A 208 -12.30 9.71 9.57
C ALA A 208 -11.37 10.24 8.47
N THR A 209 -10.31 10.94 8.87
CA THR A 209 -9.29 11.45 7.95
C THR A 209 -8.33 10.35 7.50
N GLU A 210 -8.29 9.22 8.22
CA GLU A 210 -7.32 8.14 7.99
C GLU A 210 -7.95 6.76 8.17
N ALA A 211 -7.54 5.83 7.31
CA ALA A 211 -7.77 4.40 7.43
C ALA A 211 -6.81 3.78 8.44
N ARG A 212 -7.30 2.86 9.26
CA ARG A 212 -6.49 2.10 10.21
C ARG A 212 -6.43 0.65 9.81
N LEU A 213 -5.30 0.01 10.06
CA LEU A 213 -5.17 -1.43 9.99
C LEU A 213 -5.95 -2.02 11.16
N ASP A 214 -6.97 -2.83 10.86
CA ASP A 214 -7.77 -3.55 11.86
C ASP A 214 -7.00 -4.80 12.29
N LYS A 215 -6.64 -5.63 11.32
CA LYS A 215 -5.86 -6.87 11.52
C LYS A 215 -5.30 -7.40 10.20
N LEU A 216 -4.40 -8.39 10.31
CA LEU A 216 -4.02 -9.25 9.20
C LEU A 216 -4.49 -10.68 9.46
N LEU A 217 -5.16 -11.27 8.48
CA LEU A 217 -5.59 -12.67 8.50
C LEU A 217 -4.54 -13.53 7.80
N LEU A 218 -3.88 -14.42 8.53
CA LEU A 218 -2.81 -15.26 8.00
C LEU A 218 -3.40 -16.42 7.18
N LYS A 219 -2.91 -16.58 5.94
CA LYS A 219 -3.36 -17.60 4.98
C LYS A 219 -2.15 -18.24 4.33
N ASN A 220 -2.25 -19.51 3.93
CA ASN A 220 -1.22 -20.20 3.13
C ASN A 220 0.21 -20.10 3.71
N CYS A 221 0.35 -20.09 5.04
CA CYS A 221 1.63 -19.96 5.73
C CYS A 221 1.64 -20.81 7.02
N PRO A 222 2.78 -20.95 7.72
CA PRO A 222 2.89 -21.79 8.91
C PRO A 222 1.94 -21.41 10.06
N LEU A 223 1.42 -20.18 10.06
CA LEU A 223 0.46 -19.65 11.03
C LEU A 223 -0.94 -19.45 10.42
N ALA A 224 -1.29 -20.18 9.37
CA ALA A 224 -2.62 -20.09 8.78
C ALA A 224 -3.72 -20.31 9.84
N GLY A 225 -4.74 -19.43 9.84
CA GLY A 225 -5.83 -19.44 10.83
C GLY A 225 -5.57 -18.60 12.09
N TYR A 226 -4.36 -18.07 12.28
CA TYR A 226 -4.08 -17.02 13.26
C TYR A 226 -4.32 -15.64 12.64
N GLU A 227 -4.47 -14.64 13.50
CA GLU A 227 -4.53 -13.24 13.10
C GLU A 227 -3.44 -12.41 13.78
N LEU A 228 -3.05 -11.33 13.11
CA LEU A 228 -2.10 -10.35 13.61
C LEU A 228 -2.85 -9.05 13.87
N VAL A 229 -2.87 -8.62 15.13
CA VAL A 229 -3.50 -7.36 15.53
C VAL A 229 -2.38 -6.33 15.73
N PRO A 230 -2.46 -5.15 15.09
CA PRO A 230 -1.45 -4.12 15.28
C PRO A 230 -1.43 -3.67 16.74
N PHE A 231 -0.23 -3.42 17.27
CA PHE A 231 -0.15 -2.68 18.52
C PHE A 231 -0.78 -1.31 18.28
N SER A 232 -1.71 -0.89 19.13
CA SER A 232 -2.17 0.49 19.13
C SER A 232 -0.92 1.38 19.16
N ARG A 233 -0.71 2.19 18.11
CA ARG A 233 0.23 3.30 18.20
C ARG A 233 -0.33 4.17 19.33
N LYS A 234 0.21 4.03 20.54
CA LYS A 234 0.27 5.19 21.42
C LYS A 234 0.93 6.25 20.55
N THR A 235 0.20 7.33 20.26
CA THR A 235 0.82 8.61 19.96
C THR A 235 2.04 8.71 20.86
N ALA A 236 3.23 8.80 20.27
CA ALA A 236 4.46 8.95 21.04
C ALA A 236 4.18 10.03 22.08
N ASP A 237 4.20 9.62 23.34
CA ASP A 237 3.93 10.48 24.46
C ASP A 237 4.95 11.61 24.40
N ASN A 238 4.46 12.83 24.68
CA ASN A 238 5.28 13.87 25.23
C ASN A 238 5.95 13.30 26.50
N GLU A 239 7.17 12.82 26.35
CA GLU A 239 8.10 12.52 27.44
C GLU A 239 9.48 13.02 26.99
N GLU A 240 9.67 14.34 26.99
CA GLU A 240 10.43 15.11 28.01
C GLU A 240 10.38 16.62 27.67
#